data_AF-A0A974GZS3-F1
#
_entry.id   AF-A0A974GZS3-F1
#
_cell.length_a   1.000
_cell.length_b   1.000
_cell.length_c   1.000
_cell.angle_alpha   90.00
_cell.angle_beta   90.00
_cell.angle_gamma   90.00
#
_symmetry.space_group_name_H-M   'P 1'
#
loop_
_entity.id
_entity.type
_entity.pdbx_description
1 polymer ?
#
loop_
_entity_poly.entity_id
_entity_poly.type
_entity_poly.pdbx_seq_one_letter_code
_entity_poly.pdbx_strand_id
1 'polypeptide(L)'
;DEAPPLASSRPITALSFLGPESEDLEDLYSRYKKLQQELEFLEVQEEYIKDEQKNLKKEFLHAQEEVKRIQSIPLVIGQFLEAVDQNTAIVGSTTGSNYYVRILSTIDRELLKPNASVALHKHSNALVDVLPPEADSSIMMLSSDQKPDVLFS
;
A
#
# COMPACT_ATOMS: atom_id res chain seq x y z
N ASP A 1 15.23 8.13 51.10
CA ASP A 1 14.81 7.41 49.90
C ASP A 1 16.01 7.05 49.08
N GLU A 2 16.41 5.79 49.23
CA GLU A 2 17.64 5.19 48.75
C GLU A 2 17.29 4.29 47.57
N ALA A 3 17.74 4.65 46.36
CA ALA A 3 17.60 3.81 45.17
C ALA A 3 18.76 2.80 45.12
N PRO A 4 18.51 1.50 44.87
CA PRO A 4 19.55 0.49 44.94
C PRO A 4 20.44 0.47 43.68
N PRO A 5 21.70 -0.01 43.78
CA PRO A 5 22.66 0.03 42.70
C PRO A 5 22.54 -1.15 41.73
N LEU A 6 22.94 -0.89 40.49
CA LEU A 6 23.07 -1.80 39.36
C LEU A 6 23.99 -3.00 39.68
N ALA A 7 23.44 -4.21 39.67
CA ALA A 7 24.21 -5.46 39.77
C ALA A 7 24.40 -6.09 38.37
N SER A 8 25.59 -5.89 37.79
CA SER A 8 26.06 -6.63 36.62
C SER A 8 26.30 -8.09 37.00
N SER A 9 25.40 -8.99 36.61
CA SER A 9 25.57 -10.43 36.84
C SER A 9 26.47 -11.01 35.75
N ARG A 10 27.71 -11.36 36.12
CA ARG A 10 28.67 -12.08 35.25
C ARG A 10 28.15 -13.50 34.97
N PRO A 11 28.46 -14.09 33.80
CA PRO A 11 28.11 -15.48 33.55
C PRO A 11 28.95 -16.35 34.48
N ILE A 12 28.28 -17.11 35.34
CA ILE A 12 28.92 -18.09 36.21
C ILE A 12 29.43 -19.20 35.29
N THR A 13 30.75 -19.28 35.16
CA THR A 13 31.46 -20.40 34.55
C THR A 13 31.08 -21.68 35.30
N ALA A 14 30.17 -22.46 34.73
CA ALA A 14 29.78 -23.77 35.22
C ALA A 14 30.88 -24.78 34.90
N LEU A 15 31.91 -24.82 35.76
CA LEU A 15 33.00 -25.78 35.69
C LEU A 15 33.48 -26.16 37.10
N SER A 16 32.53 -26.28 38.03
CA SER A 16 32.83 -26.66 39.41
C SER A 16 32.02 -27.88 39.82
N PHE A 17 32.76 -29.01 39.86
CA PHE A 17 32.66 -30.11 40.83
C PHE A 17 32.08 -31.45 40.34
N LEU A 18 32.92 -32.20 39.60
CA LEU A 18 33.00 -33.68 39.46
C LEU A 18 31.77 -34.56 39.80
N GLY A 19 30.98 -34.88 38.76
CA GLY A 19 30.20 -36.12 38.54
C GLY A 19 28.74 -36.15 39.04
N PRO A 20 27.72 -36.31 38.14
CA PRO A 20 27.63 -37.44 37.21
C PRO A 20 27.81 -37.00 35.75
N GLU A 21 28.92 -37.40 35.13
CA GLU A 21 29.32 -36.91 33.80
C GLU A 21 28.57 -37.53 32.62
N SER A 22 27.69 -38.52 32.86
CA SER A 22 26.91 -39.17 31.79
C SER A 22 25.50 -38.61 31.64
N GLU A 23 24.84 -38.25 32.74
CA GLU A 23 23.43 -37.80 32.74
C GLU A 23 23.31 -36.36 32.24
N ASP A 24 24.17 -35.45 32.72
CA ASP A 24 24.22 -34.06 32.24
C ASP A 24 24.66 -33.98 30.76
N LEU A 25 25.52 -34.90 30.32
CA LEU A 25 25.99 -34.98 28.94
C LEU A 25 24.90 -35.49 27.99
N GLU A 26 24.11 -36.47 28.43
CA GLU A 26 22.95 -37.00 27.70
C GLU A 26 21.83 -35.95 27.58
N ASP A 27 21.59 -35.17 28.64
CA ASP A 27 20.66 -34.04 28.64
C ASP A 27 21.14 -32.88 27.74
N LEU A 28 22.43 -32.56 27.79
CA LEU A 28 23.04 -31.54 26.93
C LEU A 28 23.02 -31.95 25.45
N TYR A 29 23.32 -33.23 25.17
CA TYR A 29 23.25 -33.81 23.83
C TYR A 29 21.82 -33.82 23.29
N SER A 30 20.84 -34.20 24.12
CA SER A 30 19.41 -34.15 23.79
C SER A 30 18.94 -32.73 23.49
N ARG A 31 19.40 -31.73 24.26
CA ARG A 31 19.10 -30.32 24.02
C ARG A 31 19.73 -29.80 22.74
N TYR A 32 20.98 -30.16 22.48
CA TYR A 32 21.67 -29.83 21.23
C TYR A 32 20.92 -30.42 20.02
N LYS A 33 20.51 -31.69 20.10
CA LYS A 33 19.75 -32.35 19.04
C LYS A 33 18.38 -31.72 18.78
N LYS A 34 17.66 -31.34 19.83
CA LYS A 34 16.40 -30.57 19.69
C LYS A 34 16.63 -29.22 19.02
N LEU A 35 17.65 -28.49 19.45
CA LEU A 35 17.98 -27.18 18.87
C LEU A 35 18.43 -27.30 17.40
N GLN A 36 19.18 -28.35 17.07
CA GLN A 36 19.58 -28.65 15.70
C GLN A 36 18.35 -28.94 14.81
N GLN A 37 17.41 -29.74 15.30
CA GLN A 37 16.16 -30.03 14.60
C GLN A 37 15.27 -28.79 14.44
N GLU A 38 15.22 -27.94 15.46
CA GLU A 38 14.49 -26.67 15.41
C GLU A 38 15.11 -25.71 14.39
N LEU A 39 16.44 -25.66 14.29
CA LEU A 39 17.15 -24.85 13.31
C LEU A 39 16.86 -25.33 11.87
N GLU A 40 16.90 -26.64 11.63
CA GLU A 40 16.54 -27.23 10.33
C GLU A 40 15.08 -26.93 9.97
N PHE A 41 14.16 -27.01 10.94
CA PHE A 41 12.76 -26.66 10.72
C PHE A 41 12.57 -25.18 10.37
N LEU A 42 13.28 -24.28 11.07
CA LEU A 42 13.23 -22.84 10.80
C LEU A 42 13.84 -22.51 9.43
N GLU A 43 14.89 -23.20 9.00
CA GLU A 43 15.49 -23.03 7.67
C GLU A 43 14.48 -23.34 6.56
N VAL A 44 13.75 -24.45 6.70
CA VAL A 44 12.67 -24.82 5.76
C VAL A 44 11.54 -23.79 5.77
N GLN A 45 11.15 -23.27 6.95
CA GLN A 45 10.13 -22.22 7.03
C GLN A 45 10.60 -20.91 6.39
N GLU A 46 11.87 -20.56 6.55
CA GLU A 46 12.44 -19.36 5.94
C GLU A 46 12.41 -19.47 4.41
N GLU A 47 12.79 -20.62 3.85
CA GLU A 47 12.69 -20.89 2.42
C GLU A 47 11.24 -20.81 1.93
N TYR A 48 10.31 -21.44 2.65
CA TYR A 48 8.88 -21.39 2.33
C TYR A 48 8.34 -19.96 2.30
N ILE A 49 8.63 -19.16 3.31
CA ILE A 49 8.20 -17.76 3.37
C ILE A 49 8.82 -16.94 2.23
N LYS A 50 10.11 -17.17 1.90
CA LYS A 50 10.77 -16.48 0.78
C LYS A 50 10.09 -16.81 -0.56
N ASP A 51 9.68 -18.05 -0.76
CA ASP A 51 9.00 -18.46 -1.98
C ASP A 51 7.56 -17.97 -2.05
N GLU A 52 6.83 -18.00 -0.94
CA GLU A 52 5.50 -17.37 -0.82
C GLU A 52 5.56 -15.87 -1.12
N GLN A 53 6.54 -15.15 -0.56
CA GLN A 53 6.74 -13.73 -0.87
C GLN A 53 6.97 -13.48 -2.36
N LYS A 54 7.75 -14.33 -3.03
CA LYS A 54 7.95 -14.24 -4.49
C LYS A 54 6.66 -14.53 -5.22
N ASN A 55 5.88 -15.53 -4.81
CA ASN A 55 4.61 -15.87 -5.43
C ASN A 55 3.59 -14.73 -5.30
N LEU A 56 3.39 -14.22 -4.08
CA LEU A 56 2.55 -13.06 -3.79
C LEU A 56 2.96 -11.83 -4.62
N LYS A 57 4.26 -11.58 -4.77
CA LYS A 57 4.76 -10.47 -5.59
C LYS A 57 4.41 -10.65 -7.08
N LYS A 58 4.48 -11.88 -7.61
CA LYS A 58 4.06 -12.19 -8.99
C LYS A 58 2.56 -12.01 -9.16
N GLU A 59 1.76 -12.52 -8.23
CA GLU A 59 0.30 -12.36 -8.25
C GLU A 59 -0.10 -10.88 -8.15
N PHE A 60 0.59 -10.10 -7.33
CA PHE A 60 0.39 -8.65 -7.23
C PHE A 60 0.66 -7.95 -8.56
N LEU A 61 1.76 -8.28 -9.25
CA LEU A 61 2.07 -7.71 -10.56
C LEU A 61 1.01 -8.10 -11.59
N HIS A 62 0.58 -9.36 -11.60
CA HIS A 62 -0.47 -9.84 -12.50
C HIS A 62 -1.81 -9.12 -12.24
N ALA A 63 -2.19 -8.94 -10.97
CA ALA A 63 -3.38 -8.18 -10.60
C ALA A 63 -3.26 -6.71 -11.04
N GLN A 64 -2.09 -6.09 -10.90
CA GLN A 64 -1.84 -4.72 -11.34
C GLN A 64 -1.96 -4.57 -12.87
N GLU A 65 -1.47 -5.54 -13.65
CA GLU A 65 -1.61 -5.57 -15.10
C GLU A 65 -3.08 -5.66 -15.53
N GLU A 66 -3.88 -6.46 -14.82
CA GLU A 66 -5.31 -6.57 -15.11
C GLU A 66 -6.07 -5.28 -14.79
N VAL A 67 -5.69 -4.56 -13.72
CA VAL A 67 -6.25 -3.23 -13.43
C VAL A 67 -5.92 -2.23 -14.55
N LYS A 68 -4.68 -2.23 -15.06
CA LYS A 68 -4.28 -1.38 -16.19
C LYS A 68 -5.09 -1.69 -17.45
N ARG A 69 -5.46 -2.96 -17.68
CA ARG A 69 -6.35 -3.34 -18.79
C ARG A 69 -7.70 -2.64 -18.68
N ILE A 70 -8.30 -2.59 -17.49
CA ILE A 70 -9.59 -1.93 -17.26
C ILE A 70 -9.49 -0.43 -17.56
N GLN A 71 -8.35 0.20 -17.27
CA GLN A 71 -8.10 1.62 -17.58
C GLN A 71 -8.04 1.94 -19.09
N SER A 72 -7.77 0.94 -19.94
CA SER A 72 -7.61 1.13 -21.39
C SER A 72 -8.90 0.98 -22.22
N ILE A 73 -9.98 0.48 -21.61
CA ILE A 73 -11.31 0.34 -22.23
C ILE A 73 -11.93 1.75 -22.35
N PRO A 74 -12.75 2.06 -23.36
CA PRO A 74 -13.34 3.41 -23.54
C PRO A 74 -13.90 3.99 -22.24
N LEU A 75 -13.33 5.13 -21.84
CA LEU A 75 -13.69 5.89 -20.66
C LEU A 75 -14.69 6.98 -21.01
N VAL A 76 -15.56 7.31 -20.07
CA VAL A 76 -16.52 8.40 -20.12
C VAL A 76 -16.10 9.45 -19.11
N ILE A 77 -16.09 10.72 -19.51
CA ILE A 77 -15.71 11.82 -18.62
C ILE A 77 -16.91 12.14 -17.71
N GLY A 78 -16.63 12.33 -16.43
CA GLY A 78 -17.57 12.79 -15.42
C GLY A 78 -16.92 13.80 -14.48
N GLN A 79 -17.72 14.34 -13.56
CA GLN A 79 -17.29 15.25 -12.50
C GLN A 79 -17.44 14.56 -11.15
N PHE A 80 -16.41 14.67 -10.31
CA PHE A 80 -16.49 14.21 -8.94
C PHE A 80 -17.29 15.21 -8.09
N LEU A 81 -18.28 14.74 -7.35
CA LEU A 81 -19.08 15.59 -6.47
C LEU A 81 -18.62 15.46 -5.02
N GLU A 82 -18.78 14.27 -4.44
CA GLU A 82 -18.52 14.03 -3.02
C GLU A 82 -18.11 12.57 -2.76
N ALA A 83 -17.20 12.35 -1.79
CA ALA A 83 -16.91 11.02 -1.27
C ALA A 83 -17.86 10.69 -0.12
N VAL A 84 -18.57 9.57 -0.22
CA VAL A 84 -19.48 9.10 0.84
C VAL A 84 -18.70 8.24 1.82
N ASP A 85 -17.96 7.27 1.29
CA ASP A 85 -17.20 6.29 2.06
C ASP A 85 -15.72 6.26 1.62
N GLN A 86 -14.93 5.41 2.26
CA GLN A 86 -13.53 5.18 1.89
C GLN A 86 -13.38 4.63 0.45
N ASN A 87 -14.35 3.86 -0.02
CA ASN A 87 -14.32 3.16 -1.31
C ASN A 87 -15.44 3.59 -2.26
N THR A 88 -16.28 4.55 -1.87
CA THR A 88 -17.47 4.91 -2.65
C THR A 88 -17.67 6.43 -2.70
N ALA A 89 -18.05 6.92 -3.87
CA ALA A 89 -18.26 8.32 -4.15
C ALA A 89 -19.47 8.56 -5.05
N ILE A 90 -19.93 9.81 -5.05
CA ILE A 90 -20.94 10.31 -5.95
C ILE A 90 -20.23 11.05 -7.08
N VAL A 91 -20.55 10.66 -8.32
CA VAL A 91 -20.04 11.28 -9.54
C VAL A 91 -21.20 11.78 -10.39
N GLY A 92 -21.04 12.96 -10.98
CA GLY A 92 -21.93 13.48 -12.01
C GLY A 92 -21.43 13.03 -13.38
N SER A 93 -22.22 12.26 -14.11
CA SER A 93 -21.89 11.96 -15.50
C SER A 93 -22.16 13.19 -16.37
N THR A 94 -21.41 13.33 -17.47
CA THR A 94 -21.70 14.29 -18.55
C THR A 94 -23.09 14.13 -19.17
N THR A 95 -23.77 13.01 -18.90
CA THR A 95 -25.18 12.77 -19.24
C THR A 95 -26.19 13.46 -18.31
N GLY A 96 -25.73 14.21 -17.29
CA GLY A 96 -26.57 14.98 -16.37
C GLY A 96 -27.20 14.17 -15.23
N SER A 97 -26.85 12.89 -15.09
CA SER A 97 -27.29 12.02 -14.00
C SER A 97 -26.17 11.78 -13.00
N ASN A 98 -26.52 11.67 -11.71
CA ASN A 98 -25.59 11.37 -10.63
C ASN A 98 -25.57 9.85 -10.36
N TYR A 99 -24.38 9.30 -10.19
CA TYR A 99 -24.16 7.87 -9.92
C TYR A 99 -23.44 7.68 -8.59
N TYR A 100 -23.87 6.65 -7.85
CA TYR A 100 -23.16 6.13 -6.69
C TYR A 100 -22.21 5.03 -7.16
N VAL A 101 -20.90 5.29 -7.11
CA VAL A 101 -19.89 4.48 -7.81
C VAL A 101 -18.74 4.13 -6.89
N ARG A 102 -18.18 2.93 -7.11
CA ARG A 102 -16.99 2.47 -6.40
C ARG A 102 -15.75 3.16 -6.95
N ILE A 103 -14.87 3.59 -6.05
CA ILE A 103 -13.56 4.15 -6.34
C ILE A 103 -12.55 3.01 -6.50
N LEU A 104 -11.76 3.02 -7.57
CA LEU A 104 -10.64 2.08 -7.70
C LEU A 104 -9.56 2.39 -6.65
N SER A 105 -8.97 1.34 -6.07
CA SER A 105 -7.95 1.46 -5.02
C SER A 105 -6.60 2.01 -5.49
N THR A 106 -6.40 2.14 -6.80
CA THR A 106 -5.19 2.70 -7.40
C THR A 106 -5.15 4.23 -7.39
N ILE A 107 -6.25 4.88 -7.00
CA ILE A 107 -6.41 6.33 -7.09
C ILE A 107 -6.12 6.97 -5.74
N ASP A 108 -5.36 8.06 -5.77
CA ASP A 108 -5.08 8.88 -4.59
C ASP A 108 -6.27 9.76 -4.23
N ARG A 109 -6.79 9.58 -3.02
CA ARG A 109 -7.95 10.32 -2.50
C ARG A 109 -7.69 11.81 -2.32
N GLU A 110 -6.43 12.21 -2.19
CA GLU A 110 -6.06 13.61 -2.02
C GLU A 110 -6.28 14.44 -3.29
N LEU A 111 -6.21 13.78 -4.45
CA LEU A 111 -6.48 14.37 -5.77
C LEU A 111 -7.97 14.51 -6.05
N LEU A 112 -8.83 13.77 -5.33
CA LEU A 112 -10.28 13.86 -5.45
C LEU A 112 -10.78 15.13 -4.75
N LYS A 113 -10.78 16.23 -5.50
CA LYS A 113 -11.42 17.49 -5.11
C LYS A 113 -12.83 17.56 -5.68
N PRO A 114 -13.78 18.23 -4.98
CA PRO A 114 -15.09 18.50 -5.56
C PRO A 114 -14.92 19.24 -6.90
N ASN A 115 -15.70 18.85 -7.89
CA ASN A 115 -15.65 19.29 -9.29
C ASN A 115 -14.37 18.93 -10.06
N ALA A 116 -13.56 18.00 -9.55
CA ALA A 116 -12.47 17.44 -10.35
C ALA A 116 -13.03 16.64 -11.54
N SER A 117 -12.33 16.70 -12.66
CA SER A 117 -12.62 15.85 -13.82
C SER A 117 -12.17 14.42 -13.51
N VAL A 118 -13.06 13.45 -13.69
CA VAL A 118 -12.79 12.04 -13.42
C VAL A 118 -13.15 11.17 -14.61
N ALA A 119 -12.37 10.10 -14.80
CA ALA A 119 -12.65 9.07 -15.78
C ALA A 119 -13.54 7.99 -15.17
N LEU A 120 -14.67 7.74 -15.81
CA LEU A 120 -15.62 6.69 -15.48
C LEU A 120 -15.55 5.58 -16.53
N HIS A 121 -15.73 4.33 -16.10
CA HIS A 121 -15.85 3.23 -17.05
C HIS A 121 -17.23 3.23 -17.74
N LYS A 122 -17.29 3.09 -19.08
CA LYS A 122 -18.51 3.25 -19.89
C LYS A 122 -19.73 2.42 -19.45
N HIS A 123 -19.54 1.20 -18.95
CA HIS A 123 -20.65 0.29 -18.64
C HIS A 123 -20.98 0.20 -17.15
N SER A 124 -19.97 0.33 -16.29
CA SER A 124 -20.13 0.17 -14.83
C SER A 124 -20.12 1.49 -14.08
N ASN A 125 -19.77 2.60 -14.75
CA ASN A 125 -19.59 3.92 -14.18
C ASN A 125 -18.60 3.97 -13.00
N ALA A 126 -17.78 2.93 -12.80
CA ALA A 126 -16.77 2.91 -11.75
C ALA A 126 -15.74 4.04 -11.98
N LEU A 127 -15.26 4.65 -10.90
CA LEU A 127 -14.28 5.74 -10.95
C LEU A 127 -12.89 5.12 -11.16
N VAL A 128 -12.32 5.38 -12.34
CA VAL A 128 -11.10 4.71 -12.85
C VAL A 128 -9.84 5.54 -12.64
N ASP A 129 -9.92 6.83 -12.92
CA ASP A 129 -8.79 7.76 -12.80
C ASP A 129 -9.28 9.20 -12.60
N VAL A 130 -8.41 10.08 -12.13
CA VAL A 130 -8.65 11.53 -12.05
C VAL A 130 -7.93 12.18 -13.22
N LEU A 131 -8.67 12.90 -14.04
CA LEU A 131 -8.10 13.65 -15.14
C LEU A 131 -7.59 15.00 -14.62
N PRO A 132 -6.51 15.55 -15.20
CA PRO A 132 -6.11 16.92 -14.90
C PRO A 132 -7.31 17.85 -15.11
N PRO A 133 -7.47 18.88 -14.27
CA PRO A 133 -8.62 19.77 -14.36
C PRO A 133 -8.71 20.30 -15.79
N GLU A 134 -9.86 20.08 -16.42
CA GLU A 134 -10.13 20.60 -17.76
C GLU A 134 -10.14 22.12 -17.68
N ALA A 135 -8.98 22.74 -17.86
CA ALA A 135 -8.92 24.09 -18.39
C ALA A 135 -9.38 23.95 -19.84
N ASP A 136 -10.64 24.29 -20.07
CA ASP A 136 -11.21 24.42 -21.40
C ASP A 136 -10.18 25.10 -22.33
N SER A 137 -9.84 24.46 -23.45
CA SER A 137 -8.88 25.01 -24.42
C SER A 137 -9.39 26.32 -25.02
N SER A 138 -10.67 26.63 -24.89
CA SER A 138 -11.26 27.93 -25.22
C SER A 138 -10.90 29.04 -24.22
N ILE A 139 -10.51 28.67 -22.99
CA ILE A 139 -10.11 29.56 -21.88
C ILE A 139 -8.61 29.35 -21.57
N MET A 140 -7.76 29.22 -22.59
CA MET A 140 -6.36 29.62 -22.41
C MET A 140 -6.34 31.14 -22.35
N MET A 141 -6.59 31.68 -21.16
CA MET A 141 -6.58 33.11 -20.91
C MET A 141 -5.24 33.70 -21.34
N LEU A 142 -5.33 34.65 -22.28
CA LEU A 142 -4.44 35.79 -22.49
C LEU A 142 -3.07 35.61 -21.83
N SER A 143 -2.09 35.15 -22.61
CA SER A 143 -0.68 35.27 -22.25
C SER A 143 -0.37 36.73 -21.87
N SER A 144 0.69 36.99 -21.11
CA SER A 144 1.16 38.36 -20.79
C SER A 144 1.29 39.29 -22.02
N ASP A 145 1.36 38.70 -23.21
CA ASP A 145 1.47 39.34 -24.51
C ASP A 145 0.13 39.88 -25.07
N GLN A 146 -1.02 39.48 -24.51
CA GLN A 146 -2.36 39.95 -24.91
C GLN A 146 -2.91 41.05 -23.98
N LYS A 147 -2.04 41.81 -23.32
CA LYS A 147 -2.46 42.97 -22.52
C LYS A 147 -3.11 44.03 -23.43
N PRO A 148 -4.33 44.50 -23.13
CA PRO A 148 -4.97 45.53 -23.94
C PRO A 148 -4.31 46.90 -23.70
N ASP A 149 -3.99 47.61 -24.79
CA ASP A 149 -3.30 48.92 -24.80
C ASP A 149 -4.22 50.12 -24.47
N VAL A 150 -5.36 49.89 -23.83
CA VAL A 150 -6.31 50.96 -23.48
C VAL A 150 -5.96 51.61 -22.15
N LEU A 151 -5.72 52.92 -22.19
CA LEU A 151 -5.64 53.78 -21.02
C LEU A 151 -7.03 54.31 -20.68
N PHE A 152 -7.45 54.15 -19.43
CA PHE A 152 -8.67 54.79 -18.92
C PHE A 152 -8.39 56.27 -18.67
N SER A 153 -9.06 57.13 -19.45
CA SER A 153 -9.09 58.58 -19.26
C SER A 153 -10.26 59.00 -18.39
#